data_AF-A0A967E5I5-F1
#
_entry.id   AF-A0A967E5I5-F1
#
_cell.length_a   1.000
_cell.length_b   1.000
_cell.length_c   1.000
_cell.angle_alpha   90.00
_cell.angle_beta   90.00
_cell.angle_gamma   90.00
#
_symmetry.space_group_name_H-M   'P 1'
#
loop_
_entity.id
_entity.type
_entity.pdbx_description
1 polymer ?
#
loop_
_entity_poly.entity_id
_entity_poly.type
_entity_poly.pdbx_seq_one_letter_code
_entity_poly.pdbx_strand_id
1 'polypeptide(L)'
;MKTKLLIAFMALFICHLGHAQITDGSVAPDFTVDDIFGNTHHLQSYLDDDKTVILNISATWCGPCWNYKQTGFFKDFYYSHGPEGSDEVVILYVEGSAEAEDAVDLLYGIGSPTIGNWVEGTPYPIIASQAIAQSYQITYFPTVYRICPDGFVYEMGQLNREGIENNINSNCASVNLSNSDNHVSVEIGGIEVCEDGETTSVQAEITNQGNTVTSIEVEVNVNGTVETVNETVNLDKWDSTLVNFDVEANEGDLVFAEVVSVNNTLPHNSDVAQSENTEVQVSSPTGRDIEVHVYTDNYPGEISWNILDEAGNAVISGGPYEEGPEDFGGGGPDALTTKIHDVLLPAGEQCFSIELLDSYGDGWSLSGNFDAGIEIFYEGQSVYKEIVGDFGSEILFNRAMKHLTTMNTNDFTLETIEVYPNPSNGAFNVSSSESFDVNVFDIQGKKVYSQKNMSSSSKIQINQSSGVYIAEFTAGNKKTTKKLIIK
;
A
#
# COMPACT_ATOMS: atom_id res chain seq x y z
N MET A 1 -14.86 37.01 82.39
CA MET A 1 -15.42 37.15 81.02
C MET A 1 -14.34 37.71 80.11
N LYS A 2 -13.61 36.84 79.40
CA LYS A 2 -12.76 37.22 78.26
C LYS A 2 -12.98 36.17 77.19
N THR A 3 -13.50 36.64 76.07
CA THR A 3 -14.08 35.89 74.97
C THR A 3 -12.98 35.09 74.25
N LYS A 4 -13.12 33.76 74.23
CA LYS A 4 -12.46 32.89 73.25
C LYS A 4 -13.35 32.88 72.02
N LEU A 5 -12.83 33.30 70.86
CA LEU A 5 -13.47 32.99 69.58
C LEU A 5 -12.45 32.24 68.72
N LEU A 6 -12.75 30.95 68.52
CA LEU A 6 -12.08 30.05 67.61
C LEU A 6 -12.19 30.58 66.18
N ILE A 7 -11.08 30.59 65.45
CA ILE A 7 -11.07 30.65 63.99
C ILE A 7 -11.21 29.19 63.52
N ALA A 8 -12.36 28.84 62.96
CA ALA A 8 -12.57 27.57 62.28
C ALA A 8 -11.97 27.68 60.87
N PHE A 9 -10.86 26.99 60.63
CA PHE A 9 -10.34 26.73 59.28
C PHE A 9 -11.17 25.59 58.69
N MET A 10 -12.20 25.94 57.93
CA MET A 10 -12.92 25.00 57.08
C MET A 10 -12.08 24.80 55.82
N ALA A 11 -11.24 23.77 55.82
CA ALA A 11 -10.57 23.30 54.62
C ALA A 11 -11.65 22.77 53.67
N LEU A 12 -11.98 23.55 52.64
CA LEU A 12 -12.72 23.05 51.47
C LEU A 12 -11.82 22.01 50.80
N PHE A 13 -12.07 20.74 51.08
CA PHE A 13 -11.60 19.65 50.24
C PHE A 13 -12.42 19.73 48.95
N ILE A 14 -11.90 20.43 47.94
CA ILE A 14 -12.37 20.29 46.58
C ILE A 14 -11.91 18.90 46.15
N CYS A 15 -12.79 17.91 46.33
CA CYS A 15 -12.68 16.65 45.63
C CYS A 15 -12.85 16.99 44.15
N HIS A 16 -11.74 17.07 43.41
CA HIS A 16 -11.81 16.88 41.98
C HIS A 16 -12.35 15.46 41.78
N LEU A 17 -13.63 15.37 41.40
CA LEU A 17 -14.16 14.18 40.76
C LEU A 17 -13.34 14.03 39.48
N GLY A 18 -12.29 13.21 39.53
CA GLY A 18 -11.78 12.63 38.30
C GLY A 18 -12.93 11.83 37.71
N HIS A 19 -13.41 12.23 36.54
CA HIS A 19 -14.28 11.37 35.75
C HIS A 19 -13.41 10.18 35.33
N ALA A 20 -13.53 9.06 36.04
CA ALA A 20 -13.14 7.79 35.48
C ALA A 20 -14.10 7.49 34.32
N GLN A 21 -13.64 6.72 33.34
CA GLN A 21 -14.56 6.12 32.37
C GLN A 21 -15.64 5.29 33.08
N ILE A 22 -16.71 4.97 32.36
CA ILE A 22 -17.80 4.18 32.94
C ILE A 22 -17.22 2.93 33.61
N THR A 23 -17.62 2.69 34.85
CA THR A 23 -17.04 1.62 35.66
C THR A 23 -17.55 0.26 35.18
N ASP A 24 -16.67 -0.72 35.10
CA ASP A 24 -17.01 -2.12 34.83
C ASP A 24 -18.22 -2.60 35.65
N GLY A 25 -19.15 -3.27 34.97
CA GLY A 25 -20.41 -3.75 35.55
C GLY A 25 -21.47 -2.67 35.70
N SER A 26 -21.28 -1.48 35.13
CA SER A 26 -22.36 -0.52 34.95
C SER A 26 -23.33 -0.98 33.87
N VAL A 27 -24.58 -0.52 33.93
CA VAL A 27 -25.52 -0.68 32.81
C VAL A 27 -24.97 0.11 31.63
N ALA A 28 -24.84 -0.53 30.48
CA ALA A 28 -24.38 0.10 29.25
C ALA A 28 -25.33 1.25 28.86
N PRO A 29 -24.83 2.48 28.64
CA PRO A 29 -25.63 3.56 28.08
C PRO A 29 -26.19 3.15 26.72
N ASP A 30 -27.52 3.14 26.61
CA ASP A 30 -28.22 2.82 25.38
C ASP A 30 -28.15 3.98 24.37
N PHE A 31 -28.19 3.65 23.08
CA PHE A 31 -28.13 4.61 21.99
C PHE A 31 -28.82 4.09 20.74
N THR A 32 -29.31 5.03 19.93
CA THR A 32 -29.73 4.80 18.55
C THR A 32 -29.00 5.79 17.65
N VAL A 33 -28.28 5.30 16.65
CA VAL A 33 -27.40 6.12 15.80
C VAL A 33 -27.31 5.52 14.41
N ASP A 34 -27.13 6.36 13.40
CA ASP A 34 -26.83 5.90 12.05
C ASP A 34 -25.30 5.76 11.89
N ASP A 35 -24.85 4.69 11.23
CA ASP A 35 -23.46 4.57 10.78
C ASP A 35 -23.18 5.53 9.59
N ILE A 36 -21.92 5.60 9.17
CA ILE A 36 -21.51 6.44 8.04
C ILE A 36 -22.08 5.96 6.68
N PHE A 37 -22.71 4.79 6.64
CA PHE A 37 -23.38 4.22 5.46
C PHE A 37 -24.91 4.44 5.49
N GLY A 38 -25.44 5.01 6.58
CA GLY A 38 -26.86 5.31 6.78
C GLY A 38 -27.68 4.16 7.37
N ASN A 39 -27.06 3.10 7.90
CA ASN A 39 -27.75 2.04 8.63
C ASN A 39 -27.95 2.45 10.09
N THR A 40 -29.17 2.26 10.61
CA THR A 40 -29.47 2.56 12.01
C THR A 40 -29.10 1.40 12.92
N HIS A 41 -28.32 1.69 13.97
CA HIS A 41 -27.91 0.76 15.02
C HIS A 41 -28.54 1.16 16.35
N HIS A 42 -29.08 0.17 17.06
CA HIS A 42 -29.68 0.35 18.40
C HIS A 42 -29.11 -0.71 19.34
N LEU A 43 -28.39 -0.27 20.38
CA LEU A 43 -27.67 -1.18 21.29
C LEU A 43 -28.62 -2.20 21.91
N GLN A 44 -29.72 -1.74 22.52
CA GLN A 44 -30.63 -2.65 23.20
C GLN A 44 -31.26 -3.69 22.27
N SER A 45 -31.49 -3.37 20.99
CA SER A 45 -31.99 -4.36 20.03
C SER A 45 -31.04 -5.55 19.87
N TYR A 46 -29.73 -5.31 19.82
CA TYR A 46 -28.76 -6.40 19.70
C TYR A 46 -28.72 -7.29 20.93
N LEU A 47 -28.82 -6.68 22.13
CA LEU A 47 -28.82 -7.41 23.38
C LEU A 47 -30.10 -8.23 23.56
N ASP A 48 -31.25 -7.69 23.13
CA ASP A 48 -32.55 -8.39 23.14
C ASP A 48 -32.56 -9.60 22.18
N ASP A 49 -31.72 -9.56 21.13
CA ASP A 49 -31.47 -10.66 20.19
C ASP A 49 -30.37 -11.63 20.67
N ASP A 50 -30.02 -11.61 21.97
CA ASP A 50 -29.00 -12.45 22.61
C ASP A 50 -27.56 -12.27 22.05
N LYS A 51 -27.26 -11.15 21.38
CA LYS A 51 -25.94 -10.86 20.83
C LYS A 51 -25.02 -10.16 21.83
N THR A 52 -23.73 -10.46 21.74
CA THR A 52 -22.69 -9.68 22.44
C THR A 52 -22.26 -8.50 21.57
N VAL A 53 -22.17 -7.31 22.16
CA VAL A 53 -21.69 -6.13 21.44
C VAL A 53 -20.26 -5.81 21.88
N ILE A 54 -19.35 -5.73 20.92
CA ILE A 54 -18.03 -5.14 21.09
C ILE A 54 -18.12 -3.68 20.66
N LEU A 55 -17.89 -2.76 21.59
CA LEU A 55 -17.90 -1.32 21.32
C LEU A 55 -16.46 -0.80 21.36
N ASN A 56 -15.90 -0.53 20.18
CA ASN A 56 -14.57 0.04 20.02
C ASN A 56 -14.66 1.56 19.86
N ILE A 57 -14.33 2.30 20.90
CA ILE A 57 -14.32 3.77 20.85
C ILE A 57 -12.89 4.25 20.58
N SER A 58 -12.73 4.93 19.46
CA SER A 58 -11.45 5.27 18.82
C SER A 58 -11.38 6.76 18.44
N ALA A 59 -10.22 7.17 17.92
CA ALA A 59 -9.97 8.50 17.37
C ALA A 59 -9.15 8.43 16.08
N THR A 60 -9.51 9.17 15.03
CA THR A 60 -8.85 9.13 13.71
C THR A 60 -7.37 9.50 13.73
N TRP A 61 -6.93 10.22 14.77
CA TRP A 61 -5.55 10.66 14.98
C TRP A 61 -4.77 9.80 15.99
N CYS A 62 -5.38 8.73 16.50
CA CYS A 62 -4.80 7.89 17.55
C CYS A 62 -3.93 6.77 16.96
N GLY A 63 -2.61 6.90 17.09
CA GLY A 63 -1.63 5.90 16.65
C GLY A 63 -1.91 4.49 17.18
N PRO A 64 -2.08 4.28 18.52
CA PRO A 64 -2.41 2.95 19.04
C PRO A 64 -3.72 2.37 18.50
N CYS A 65 -4.69 3.23 18.18
CA CYS A 65 -5.95 2.82 17.56
C CYS A 65 -5.73 2.35 16.12
N TRP A 66 -4.88 3.06 15.37
CA TRP A 66 -4.52 2.72 13.99
C TRP A 66 -3.77 1.40 13.97
N ASN A 67 -2.75 1.24 14.83
CA ASN A 67 -1.99 0.00 14.95
C ASN A 67 -2.91 -1.19 15.25
N TYR A 68 -3.89 -1.03 16.14
CA TYR A 68 -4.84 -2.09 16.44
C TYR A 68 -5.80 -2.39 15.27
N LYS A 69 -6.26 -1.38 14.51
CA LYS A 69 -7.00 -1.59 13.25
C LYS A 69 -6.19 -2.43 12.27
N GLN A 70 -4.92 -2.08 12.07
CA GLN A 70 -4.04 -2.73 11.08
C GLN A 70 -3.79 -4.21 11.38
N THR A 71 -3.98 -4.67 12.63
CA THR A 71 -3.89 -6.11 12.96
C THR A 71 -4.95 -6.97 12.27
N GLY A 72 -6.06 -6.38 11.82
CA GLY A 72 -7.20 -7.14 11.25
C GLY A 72 -7.99 -7.96 12.27
N PHE A 73 -7.67 -7.92 13.57
CA PHE A 73 -8.29 -8.80 14.56
C PHE A 73 -9.81 -8.65 14.65
N PHE A 74 -10.35 -7.43 14.59
CA PHE A 74 -11.80 -7.25 14.55
C PHE A 74 -12.43 -7.65 13.21
N LYS A 75 -11.69 -7.54 12.09
CA LYS A 75 -12.17 -7.96 10.78
C LYS A 75 -12.40 -9.48 10.78
N ASP A 76 -11.40 -10.25 11.18
CA ASP A 76 -11.52 -11.71 11.27
C ASP A 76 -12.56 -12.14 12.31
N PHE A 77 -12.59 -11.46 13.46
CA PHE A 77 -13.59 -11.76 14.48
C PHE A 77 -15.00 -11.46 14.00
N TYR A 78 -15.19 -10.40 13.23
CA TYR A 78 -16.46 -10.08 12.58
C TYR A 78 -16.84 -11.11 11.52
N TYR A 79 -15.90 -11.54 10.66
CA TYR A 79 -16.19 -12.60 9.70
C TYR A 79 -16.54 -13.91 10.41
N SER A 80 -15.86 -14.26 11.50
CA SER A 80 -16.13 -15.50 12.26
C SER A 80 -17.46 -15.47 13.04
N HIS A 81 -17.75 -14.36 13.72
CA HIS A 81 -18.83 -14.28 14.73
C HIS A 81 -19.90 -13.22 14.47
N GLY A 82 -19.74 -12.41 13.43
CA GLY A 82 -20.74 -11.46 12.96
C GLY A 82 -21.81 -12.09 12.07
N PRO A 83 -22.64 -11.27 11.41
CA PRO A 83 -23.82 -11.71 10.67
C PRO A 83 -23.57 -12.76 9.58
N GLU A 84 -22.43 -12.67 8.91
CA GLU A 84 -22.04 -13.60 7.83
C GLU A 84 -21.33 -14.87 8.35
N GLY A 85 -21.03 -14.92 9.64
CA GLY A 85 -20.42 -16.05 10.34
C GLY A 85 -21.44 -16.81 11.19
N SER A 86 -21.22 -16.81 12.51
CA SER A 86 -22.10 -17.44 13.50
C SER A 86 -23.16 -16.51 14.10
N ASP A 87 -23.12 -15.21 13.79
CA ASP A 87 -24.12 -14.18 14.15
C ASP A 87 -24.40 -13.98 15.66
N GLU A 88 -23.39 -14.22 16.50
CA GLU A 88 -23.50 -14.06 17.95
C GLU A 88 -22.92 -12.72 18.45
N VAL A 89 -22.18 -12.01 17.59
CA VAL A 89 -21.43 -10.80 17.94
C VAL A 89 -21.73 -9.65 16.99
N VAL A 90 -21.86 -8.46 17.56
CA VAL A 90 -21.90 -7.20 16.82
C VAL A 90 -20.67 -6.38 17.20
N ILE A 91 -19.90 -5.94 16.21
CA ILE A 91 -18.79 -5.00 16.43
C ILE A 91 -19.27 -3.62 15.98
N LEU A 92 -19.13 -2.63 16.85
CA LEU A 92 -19.42 -1.23 16.55
C LEU A 92 -18.14 -0.42 16.75
N TYR A 93 -17.60 0.12 15.66
CA TYR A 93 -16.52 1.10 15.73
C TYR A 93 -17.12 2.49 15.90
N VAL A 94 -16.62 3.26 16.86
CA VAL A 94 -17.07 4.62 17.14
C VAL A 94 -15.89 5.58 17.07
N GLU A 95 -15.92 6.49 16.10
CA GLU A 95 -15.10 7.70 16.15
C GLU A 95 -15.68 8.63 17.22
N GLY A 96 -14.99 8.69 18.36
CA GLY A 96 -15.46 9.38 19.55
C GLY A 96 -14.86 10.77 19.77
N SER A 97 -13.88 11.18 18.96
CA SER A 97 -13.11 12.41 19.21
C SER A 97 -13.66 13.65 18.51
N ALA A 98 -14.39 13.49 17.41
CA ALA A 98 -14.97 14.57 16.61
C ALA A 98 -16.50 14.45 16.45
N GLU A 99 -17.17 15.56 16.17
CA GLU A 99 -18.59 15.58 15.82
C GLU A 99 -18.83 14.97 14.42
N ALA A 100 -20.02 14.42 14.18
CA ALA A 100 -20.30 13.55 13.03
C ALA A 100 -19.98 14.17 11.65
N GLU A 101 -20.30 15.46 11.44
CA GLU A 101 -20.06 16.12 10.15
C GLU A 101 -18.57 16.34 9.84
N ASP A 102 -17.74 16.57 10.87
CA ASP A 102 -16.30 16.75 10.72
C ASP A 102 -15.56 15.40 10.70
N ALA A 103 -16.18 14.34 11.23
CA ALA A 103 -15.57 13.03 11.40
C ALA A 103 -15.58 12.17 10.13
N VAL A 104 -16.54 12.33 9.22
CA VAL A 104 -16.64 11.47 8.02
C VAL A 104 -15.43 11.65 7.11
N ASP A 105 -15.05 12.89 6.77
CA ASP A 105 -13.85 13.15 5.95
C ASP A 105 -12.60 12.58 6.62
N LEU A 106 -12.45 12.76 7.95
CA LEU A 106 -11.32 12.23 8.70
C LEU A 106 -11.29 10.69 8.70
N LEU A 107 -12.44 10.03 8.78
CA LEU A 107 -12.57 8.58 8.68
C LEU A 107 -12.13 8.06 7.30
N TYR A 108 -12.40 8.81 6.23
CA TYR A 108 -11.88 8.51 4.89
C TYR A 108 -10.41 8.93 4.68
N GLY A 109 -9.71 9.37 5.72
CA GLY A 109 -8.31 9.83 5.62
C GLY A 109 -8.15 11.21 4.98
N ILE A 110 -9.24 11.97 4.83
CA ILE A 110 -9.25 13.28 4.18
C ILE A 110 -9.08 14.38 5.24
N GLY A 111 -8.04 15.18 5.09
CA GLY A 111 -7.79 16.33 5.95
C GLY A 111 -6.91 16.01 7.16
N SER A 112 -7.07 16.76 8.24
CA SER A 112 -6.26 16.63 9.46
C SER A 112 -7.09 17.05 10.68
N PRO A 113 -7.03 16.32 11.82
CA PRO A 113 -6.10 15.24 12.12
C PRO A 113 -6.67 13.84 11.84
N THR A 114 -6.06 13.10 10.92
CA THR A 114 -6.28 11.67 10.69
C THR A 114 -4.97 11.02 10.26
N ILE A 115 -4.76 9.76 10.63
CA ILE A 115 -3.56 8.99 10.27
C ILE A 115 -3.74 8.23 8.95
N GLY A 116 -4.98 7.87 8.58
CA GLY A 116 -5.23 7.10 7.37
C GLY A 116 -6.70 6.87 7.09
N ASN A 117 -7.00 5.96 6.16
CA ASN A 117 -8.35 5.56 5.80
C ASN A 117 -8.87 4.48 6.77
N TRP A 118 -9.80 4.86 7.62
CA TRP A 118 -10.42 3.99 8.63
C TRP A 118 -11.57 3.14 8.06
N VAL A 119 -12.12 3.56 6.92
CA VAL A 119 -13.25 2.89 6.27
C VAL A 119 -12.79 1.68 5.45
N GLU A 120 -11.67 1.83 4.76
CA GLU A 120 -11.09 0.77 3.94
C GLU A 120 -10.65 -0.45 4.76
N GLY A 121 -11.06 -1.63 4.30
CA GLY A 121 -10.82 -2.92 4.94
C GLY A 121 -11.63 -3.16 6.22
N THR A 122 -12.62 -2.32 6.54
CA THR A 122 -13.44 -2.44 7.75
C THR A 122 -14.84 -2.99 7.41
N PRO A 123 -15.15 -4.26 7.74
CA PRO A 123 -16.43 -4.88 7.35
C PRO A 123 -17.58 -4.62 8.33
N TYR A 124 -17.28 -4.04 9.50
CA TYR A 124 -18.26 -3.77 10.56
C TYR A 124 -18.68 -2.29 10.60
N PRO A 125 -19.85 -1.97 11.18
CA PRO A 125 -20.34 -0.60 11.26
C PRO A 125 -19.35 0.41 11.87
N ILE A 126 -19.23 1.56 11.19
CA ILE A 126 -18.44 2.72 11.63
C ILE A 126 -19.39 3.87 11.94
N ILE A 127 -19.37 4.31 13.19
CA ILE A 127 -20.24 5.36 13.71
C ILE A 127 -19.38 6.58 14.04
N ALA A 128 -19.81 7.76 13.59
CA ALA A 128 -19.23 9.02 14.02
C ALA A 128 -20.09 9.64 15.13
N SER A 129 -19.68 9.52 16.39
CA SER A 129 -20.50 9.99 17.52
C SER A 129 -19.70 10.32 18.77
N GLN A 130 -19.37 11.60 18.94
CA GLN A 130 -18.86 12.12 20.20
C GLN A 130 -19.86 11.92 21.36
N ALA A 131 -21.17 11.93 21.08
CA ALA A 131 -22.19 11.72 22.11
C ALA A 131 -22.12 10.32 22.76
N ILE A 132 -21.82 9.27 21.98
CA ILE A 132 -21.60 7.93 22.53
C ILE A 132 -20.37 7.94 23.44
N ALA A 133 -19.23 8.49 22.98
CA ALA A 133 -18.02 8.61 23.79
C ALA A 133 -18.26 9.38 25.10
N GLN A 134 -19.04 10.46 25.07
CA GLN A 134 -19.43 11.21 26.27
C GLN A 134 -20.31 10.38 27.22
N SER A 135 -21.26 9.60 26.71
CA SER A 135 -22.15 8.77 27.52
C SER A 135 -21.41 7.64 28.25
N TYR A 136 -20.37 7.08 27.62
CA TYR A 136 -19.45 6.09 28.20
C TYR A 136 -18.29 6.74 28.99
N GLN A 137 -18.28 8.07 29.10
CA GLN A 137 -17.30 8.84 29.87
C GLN A 137 -15.85 8.59 29.42
N ILE A 138 -15.62 8.41 28.11
CA ILE A 138 -14.31 8.08 27.56
C ILE A 138 -13.26 9.16 27.89
N THR A 139 -12.08 8.71 28.33
CA THR A 139 -10.97 9.59 28.73
C THR A 139 -9.64 9.29 28.02
N TYR A 140 -9.55 8.17 27.30
CA TYR A 140 -8.41 7.79 26.49
C TYR A 140 -8.87 6.95 25.30
N PHE A 141 -7.98 6.74 24.32
CA PHE A 141 -8.26 5.94 23.13
C PHE A 141 -7.09 4.97 22.85
N PRO A 142 -7.37 3.79 22.26
CA PRO A 142 -8.72 3.26 22.09
C PRO A 142 -9.25 2.74 23.43
N THR A 143 -10.57 2.72 23.58
CA THR A 143 -11.25 2.05 24.69
C THR A 143 -12.21 1.02 24.10
N VAL A 144 -11.97 -0.25 24.40
CA VAL A 144 -12.75 -1.37 23.87
C VAL A 144 -13.57 -2.00 24.99
N TYR A 145 -14.89 -2.01 24.80
CA TYR A 145 -15.84 -2.62 25.72
C TYR A 145 -16.45 -3.90 25.16
N ARG A 146 -16.73 -4.84 26.06
CA ARG A 146 -17.66 -5.95 25.87
C ARG A 146 -18.97 -5.61 26.59
N ILE A 147 -20.09 -5.78 25.89
CA ILE A 147 -21.43 -5.68 26.45
C ILE A 147 -22.15 -7.00 26.17
N CYS A 148 -22.36 -7.80 27.22
CA CYS A 148 -23.09 -9.07 27.10
C CYS A 148 -24.61 -8.81 26.99
N PRO A 149 -25.42 -9.82 26.63
CA PRO A 149 -26.89 -9.69 26.59
C PRO A 149 -27.55 -9.28 27.91
N ASP A 150 -26.83 -9.37 29.03
CA ASP A 150 -27.28 -8.88 30.34
C ASP A 150 -27.28 -7.34 30.47
N GLY A 151 -26.73 -6.62 29.49
CA GLY A 151 -26.71 -5.16 29.43
C GLY A 151 -25.62 -4.51 30.26
N PHE A 152 -24.67 -5.27 30.81
CA PHE A 152 -23.55 -4.71 31.56
C PHE A 152 -22.31 -4.52 30.69
N VAL A 153 -21.67 -3.35 30.85
CA VAL A 153 -20.45 -2.97 30.12
C VAL A 153 -19.20 -3.28 30.93
N TYR A 154 -18.18 -3.83 30.26
CA TYR A 154 -16.87 -4.12 30.83
C TYR A 154 -15.77 -3.77 29.83
N GLU A 155 -14.75 -3.06 30.27
CA GLU A 155 -13.58 -2.82 29.43
C GLU A 155 -12.78 -4.11 29.27
N MET A 156 -12.39 -4.43 28.04
CA MET A 156 -11.59 -5.62 27.73
C MET A 156 -10.20 -5.31 27.18
N GLY A 157 -9.97 -4.06 26.74
CA GLY A 157 -8.73 -3.65 26.10
C GLY A 157 -8.54 -4.23 24.70
N GLN A 158 -7.33 -4.05 24.16
CA GLN A 158 -6.93 -4.42 22.80
C GLN A 158 -6.41 -5.88 22.78
N LEU A 159 -7.33 -6.84 22.83
CA LEU A 159 -6.98 -8.27 22.81
C LEU A 159 -6.81 -8.78 21.37
N ASN A 160 -6.00 -9.82 21.17
CA ASN A 160 -6.01 -10.54 19.89
C ASN A 160 -7.29 -11.36 19.70
N ARG A 161 -7.49 -11.94 18.51
CA ARG A 161 -8.69 -12.74 18.15
C ARG A 161 -9.04 -13.79 19.21
N GLU A 162 -8.05 -14.60 19.63
CA GLU A 162 -8.23 -15.63 20.66
C GLU A 162 -8.53 -15.03 22.04
N GLY A 163 -7.89 -13.91 22.38
CA GLY A 163 -8.15 -13.16 23.60
C GLY A 163 -9.58 -12.62 23.66
N ILE A 164 -10.12 -12.10 22.55
CA ILE A 164 -11.51 -11.65 22.43
C ILE A 164 -12.46 -12.82 22.63
N GLU A 165 -12.25 -13.93 21.91
CA GLU A 165 -13.08 -15.14 22.02
C GLU A 165 -13.12 -15.67 23.46
N ASN A 166 -11.94 -15.82 24.08
CA ASN A 166 -11.82 -16.28 25.46
C ASN A 166 -12.47 -15.31 26.45
N ASN A 167 -12.35 -14.00 26.22
CA ASN A 167 -12.96 -12.98 27.05
C ASN A 167 -14.49 -13.05 26.99
N ILE A 168 -15.09 -13.25 25.81
CA ILE A 168 -16.54 -13.40 25.66
C ILE A 168 -17.02 -14.71 26.28
N ASN A 169 -16.45 -15.85 25.87
CA ASN A 169 -16.86 -17.17 26.35
C ASN A 169 -16.74 -17.34 27.88
N SER A 170 -15.79 -16.64 28.52
CA SER A 170 -15.60 -16.71 29.97
C SER A 170 -16.54 -15.81 30.76
N ASN A 171 -17.11 -14.77 30.15
CA ASN A 171 -17.78 -13.70 30.87
C ASN A 171 -19.23 -13.42 30.42
N CYS A 172 -19.63 -13.83 29.22
CA CYS A 172 -21.02 -13.74 28.77
C CYS A 172 -21.72 -15.09 28.95
N ALA A 173 -22.37 -15.28 30.11
CA ALA A 173 -22.94 -16.58 30.51
C ALA A 173 -24.01 -17.15 29.56
N SER A 174 -24.66 -16.32 28.74
CA SER A 174 -25.68 -16.71 27.77
C SER A 174 -25.14 -16.98 26.37
N VAL A 175 -23.86 -16.68 26.10
CA VAL A 175 -23.27 -16.76 24.76
C VAL A 175 -22.17 -17.81 24.75
N ASN A 176 -22.27 -18.77 23.83
CA ASN A 176 -21.16 -19.64 23.47
C ASN A 176 -20.88 -19.38 22.01
N LEU A 177 -19.74 -18.75 21.73
CA LEU A 177 -19.33 -18.49 20.36
C LEU A 177 -19.13 -19.81 19.63
N SER A 178 -19.80 -19.95 18.48
CA SER A 178 -19.71 -21.16 17.68
C SER A 178 -18.79 -20.95 16.47
N ASN A 179 -18.27 -22.06 15.95
CA ASN A 179 -17.47 -22.06 14.73
C ASN A 179 -18.31 -22.65 13.59
N SER A 180 -18.37 -21.93 12.48
CA SER A 180 -18.98 -22.41 11.25
C SER A 180 -18.07 -23.40 10.53
N ASP A 181 -18.65 -24.44 9.93
CA ASP A 181 -17.92 -25.31 9.01
C ASP A 181 -17.70 -24.60 7.68
N ASN A 182 -16.56 -24.81 7.02
CA ASN A 182 -16.31 -24.33 5.65
C ASN A 182 -16.39 -22.81 5.49
N HIS A 183 -16.07 -22.08 6.54
CA HIS A 183 -16.12 -20.62 6.54
C HIS A 183 -14.73 -20.05 6.31
N VAL A 184 -14.55 -19.33 5.21
CA VAL A 184 -13.28 -18.73 4.81
C VAL A 184 -13.54 -17.32 4.29
N SER A 185 -12.58 -16.43 4.50
CA SER A 185 -12.53 -15.15 3.79
C SER A 185 -11.45 -15.17 2.73
N VAL A 186 -11.62 -14.40 1.67
CA VAL A 186 -10.60 -14.19 0.64
C VAL A 186 -10.38 -12.71 0.37
N GLU A 187 -9.12 -12.31 0.30
CA GLU A 187 -8.71 -10.95 -0.05
C GLU A 187 -7.62 -11.00 -1.13
N ILE A 188 -7.61 -10.00 -2.00
CA ILE A 188 -6.55 -9.78 -2.97
C ILE A 188 -5.96 -8.38 -2.75
N GLY A 189 -4.64 -8.26 -2.90
CA GLY A 189 -3.97 -6.97 -2.85
C GLY A 189 -4.22 -6.12 -4.11
N GLY A 190 -3.65 -4.92 -4.11
CA GLY A 190 -3.55 -4.10 -5.32
C GLY A 190 -2.83 -4.85 -6.43
N ILE A 191 -3.27 -4.67 -7.68
CA ILE A 191 -2.68 -5.31 -8.85
C ILE A 191 -2.09 -4.23 -9.73
N GLU A 192 -0.78 -4.29 -9.91
CA GLU A 192 -0.02 -3.38 -10.76
C GLU A 192 0.49 -4.14 -11.98
N VAL A 193 0.56 -3.46 -13.12
CA VAL A 193 1.21 -3.92 -14.36
C VAL A 193 2.10 -2.82 -14.91
N CYS A 194 3.22 -3.18 -15.55
CA CYS A 194 4.05 -2.19 -16.22
C CYS A 194 3.51 -1.86 -17.62
N GLU A 195 2.96 -2.84 -18.34
CA GLU A 195 2.32 -2.64 -19.65
C GLU A 195 1.05 -3.49 -19.80
N ASP A 196 0.14 -3.05 -20.69
CA ASP A 196 -1.04 -3.84 -21.06
C ASP A 196 -0.65 -5.19 -21.67
N GLY A 197 -1.38 -6.24 -21.30
CA GLY A 197 -1.16 -7.60 -21.79
C GLY A 197 0.04 -8.28 -21.13
N GLU A 198 0.52 -7.73 -20.01
CA GLU A 198 1.56 -8.35 -19.21
C GLU A 198 0.96 -9.42 -18.27
N THR A 199 1.69 -10.53 -18.09
CA THR A 199 1.36 -11.53 -17.07
C THR A 199 1.80 -11.01 -15.71
N THR A 200 0.87 -10.89 -14.76
CA THR A 200 1.13 -10.49 -13.37
C THR A 200 0.63 -11.56 -12.40
N SER A 201 1.24 -11.62 -11.22
CA SER A 201 0.88 -12.60 -10.20
C SER A 201 -0.15 -12.00 -9.25
N VAL A 202 -1.38 -12.50 -9.30
CA VAL A 202 -2.46 -12.15 -8.35
C VAL A 202 -2.37 -13.11 -7.17
N GLN A 203 -2.19 -12.53 -5.97
CA GLN A 203 -2.12 -13.29 -4.72
C GLN A 203 -3.47 -13.17 -4.01
N ALA A 204 -4.14 -14.30 -3.85
CA ALA A 204 -5.34 -14.41 -3.01
C ALA A 204 -4.94 -14.93 -1.64
N GLU A 205 -5.18 -14.15 -0.59
CA GLU A 205 -5.05 -14.59 0.80
C GLU A 205 -6.36 -15.22 1.25
N ILE A 206 -6.31 -16.49 1.65
CA ILE A 206 -7.45 -17.22 2.18
C ILE A 206 -7.25 -17.41 3.68
N THR A 207 -8.13 -16.85 4.49
CA THR A 207 -8.12 -17.01 5.95
C THR A 207 -9.25 -17.92 6.40
N ASN A 208 -8.94 -18.91 7.24
CA ASN A 208 -9.97 -19.75 7.85
C ASN A 208 -10.73 -18.97 8.94
N GLN A 209 -12.05 -18.89 8.84
CA GLN A 209 -12.92 -18.16 9.77
C GLN A 209 -13.75 -19.09 10.67
N GLY A 210 -13.47 -20.39 10.67
CA GLY A 210 -14.27 -21.38 11.40
C GLY A 210 -13.51 -22.65 11.75
N ASN A 211 -14.14 -23.81 11.55
CA ASN A 211 -13.51 -25.10 11.81
C ASN A 211 -12.37 -25.41 10.81
N THR A 212 -11.50 -26.37 11.14
CA THR A 212 -10.32 -26.71 10.34
C THR A 212 -10.63 -26.90 8.85
N VAL A 213 -9.84 -26.26 7.99
CA VAL A 213 -9.92 -26.37 6.54
C VAL A 213 -8.78 -27.23 6.01
N THR A 214 -9.12 -28.21 5.18
CA THR A 214 -8.20 -29.23 4.64
C THR A 214 -8.05 -29.20 3.12
N SER A 215 -8.96 -28.53 2.41
CA SER A 215 -8.87 -28.32 0.97
C SER A 215 -9.67 -27.11 0.55
N ILE A 216 -9.18 -26.39 -0.45
CA ILE A 216 -9.85 -25.23 -1.06
C ILE A 216 -9.78 -25.34 -2.59
N GLU A 217 -10.84 -24.86 -3.26
CA GLU A 217 -10.86 -24.57 -4.70
C GLU A 217 -11.10 -23.08 -4.85
N VAL A 218 -10.17 -22.37 -5.48
CA VAL A 218 -10.16 -20.91 -5.61
C VAL A 218 -10.17 -20.54 -7.08
N GLU A 219 -11.03 -19.61 -7.44
CA GLU A 219 -11.10 -19.01 -8.76
C GLU A 219 -10.62 -17.56 -8.70
N VAL A 220 -9.86 -17.13 -9.71
CA VAL A 220 -9.62 -15.71 -9.99
C VAL A 220 -10.31 -15.35 -11.30
N ASN A 221 -11.01 -14.23 -11.30
CA ASN A 221 -11.66 -13.69 -12.48
C ASN A 221 -10.95 -12.42 -12.91
N VAL A 222 -10.44 -12.38 -14.14
CA VAL A 222 -9.89 -11.18 -14.77
C VAL A 222 -10.78 -10.81 -15.95
N ASN A 223 -11.61 -9.77 -15.77
CA ASN A 223 -12.51 -9.25 -16.80
C ASN A 223 -13.36 -10.34 -17.52
N GLY A 224 -13.86 -11.30 -16.74
CA GLY A 224 -14.69 -12.42 -17.19
C GLY A 224 -13.93 -13.68 -17.59
N THR A 225 -12.59 -13.66 -17.61
CA THR A 225 -11.76 -14.86 -17.79
C THR A 225 -11.47 -15.47 -16.43
N VAL A 226 -11.79 -16.75 -16.26
CA VAL A 226 -11.63 -17.46 -14.98
C VAL A 226 -10.47 -18.46 -15.05
N GLU A 227 -9.62 -18.41 -14.04
CA GLU A 227 -8.62 -19.44 -13.75
C GLU A 227 -8.93 -20.06 -12.38
N THR A 228 -8.72 -21.38 -12.25
CA THR A 228 -9.08 -22.15 -11.05
C THR A 228 -7.87 -22.92 -10.53
N VAL A 229 -7.61 -22.81 -9.23
CA VAL A 229 -6.58 -23.57 -8.51
C VAL A 229 -7.23 -24.41 -7.41
N ASN A 230 -6.73 -25.63 -7.26
CA ASN A 230 -7.18 -26.59 -6.24
C ASN A 230 -6.00 -26.92 -5.31
N GLU A 231 -6.16 -26.67 -4.02
CA GLU A 231 -5.11 -26.91 -3.03
C GLU A 231 -5.56 -27.81 -1.87
N THR A 232 -4.61 -28.61 -1.37
CA THR A 232 -4.72 -29.29 -0.08
C THR A 232 -4.01 -28.44 0.96
N VAL A 233 -4.73 -28.01 1.98
CA VAL A 233 -4.23 -27.11 3.03
C VAL A 233 -4.43 -27.76 4.40
N ASN A 234 -3.94 -27.12 5.46
CA ASN A 234 -4.28 -27.49 6.84
C ASN A 234 -4.30 -26.22 7.67
N LEU A 235 -5.42 -25.51 7.60
CA LEU A 235 -5.61 -24.22 8.26
C LEU A 235 -6.46 -24.44 9.51
N ASP A 236 -5.91 -24.16 10.68
CA ASP A 236 -6.70 -24.00 11.89
C ASP A 236 -7.42 -22.64 11.86
N LYS A 237 -8.29 -22.38 12.84
CA LYS A 237 -9.07 -21.12 12.88
C LYS A 237 -8.13 -19.91 12.89
N TRP A 238 -8.37 -18.97 11.98
CA TRP A 238 -7.59 -17.76 11.71
C TRP A 238 -6.18 -17.97 11.15
N ASP A 239 -5.83 -19.18 10.73
CA ASP A 239 -4.66 -19.38 9.87
C ASP A 239 -4.99 -18.95 8.43
N SER A 240 -4.01 -18.39 7.75
CA SER A 240 -4.08 -17.99 6.34
C SER A 240 -3.18 -18.84 5.44
N THR A 241 -3.49 -18.87 4.15
CA THR A 241 -2.59 -19.31 3.06
C THR A 241 -2.69 -18.37 1.87
N LEU A 242 -1.66 -18.32 1.04
CA LEU A 242 -1.66 -17.59 -0.22
C LEU A 242 -1.83 -18.56 -1.40
N VAL A 243 -2.76 -18.24 -2.30
CA VAL A 243 -2.94 -18.91 -3.59
C VAL A 243 -2.56 -17.93 -4.69
N ASN A 244 -1.61 -18.30 -5.54
CA ASN A 244 -1.07 -17.44 -6.58
C ASN A 244 -1.64 -17.80 -7.95
N PHE A 245 -2.00 -16.79 -8.74
CA PHE A 245 -2.47 -16.92 -10.12
C PHE A 245 -1.62 -16.06 -11.05
N ASP A 246 -1.12 -16.63 -12.13
CA ASP A 246 -0.37 -15.87 -13.14
C ASP A 246 -1.30 -15.50 -14.30
N VAL A 247 -1.82 -14.28 -14.26
CA VAL A 247 -2.87 -13.81 -15.18
C VAL A 247 -2.38 -12.69 -16.07
N GLU A 248 -2.82 -12.68 -17.33
CA GLU A 248 -2.63 -11.54 -18.22
C GLU A 248 -3.64 -10.45 -17.87
N ALA A 249 -3.15 -9.24 -17.60
CA ALA A 249 -3.98 -8.11 -17.16
C ALA A 249 -3.63 -6.82 -17.92
N ASN A 250 -4.61 -5.92 -18.01
CA ASN A 250 -4.50 -4.60 -18.64
C ASN A 250 -4.95 -3.52 -17.68
N GLU A 251 -4.54 -2.28 -17.92
CA GLU A 251 -5.04 -1.11 -17.18
C GLU A 251 -6.58 -1.07 -17.16
N GLY A 252 -7.16 -0.97 -15.97
CA GLY A 252 -8.61 -0.88 -15.79
C GLY A 252 -9.36 -2.22 -15.84
N ASP A 253 -8.67 -3.35 -16.00
CA ASP A 253 -9.30 -4.65 -15.79
C ASP A 253 -9.76 -4.78 -14.31
N LEU A 254 -10.96 -5.31 -14.11
CA LEU A 254 -11.47 -5.64 -12.77
C LEU A 254 -11.15 -7.10 -12.46
N VAL A 255 -10.55 -7.30 -11.30
CA VAL A 255 -10.13 -8.61 -10.80
C VAL A 255 -10.78 -8.89 -9.46
N PHE A 256 -11.28 -10.11 -9.27
CA PHE A 256 -11.69 -10.61 -7.96
C PHE A 256 -11.35 -12.09 -7.83
N ALA A 257 -11.16 -12.55 -6.60
CA ALA A 257 -10.99 -13.96 -6.27
C ALA A 257 -12.22 -14.49 -5.52
N GLU A 258 -12.54 -15.77 -5.69
CA GLU A 258 -13.64 -16.45 -5.01
C GLU A 258 -13.20 -17.87 -4.61
N VAL A 259 -13.45 -18.25 -3.36
CA VAL A 259 -13.30 -19.64 -2.93
C VAL A 259 -14.60 -20.37 -3.24
N VAL A 260 -14.60 -21.19 -4.29
CA VAL A 260 -15.82 -21.87 -4.77
C VAL A 260 -16.09 -23.20 -4.06
N SER A 261 -15.09 -23.77 -3.37
CA SER A 261 -15.27 -24.95 -2.52
C SER A 261 -14.28 -24.99 -1.36
N VAL A 262 -14.77 -25.39 -0.19
CA VAL A 262 -14.01 -25.65 1.04
C VAL A 262 -14.36 -27.04 1.53
N ASN A 263 -13.34 -27.87 1.82
CA ASN A 263 -13.50 -29.28 2.20
C ASN A 263 -14.42 -30.10 1.26
N ASN A 264 -14.42 -29.78 -0.04
CA ASN A 264 -15.28 -30.39 -1.08
C ASN A 264 -16.78 -30.06 -0.94
N THR A 265 -17.10 -28.94 -0.30
CA THR A 265 -18.45 -28.41 -0.14
C THR A 265 -18.46 -26.91 -0.42
N LEU A 266 -19.64 -26.32 -0.62
CA LEU A 266 -19.74 -24.87 -0.79
C LEU A 266 -19.27 -24.15 0.49
N PRO A 267 -18.69 -22.94 0.37
CA PRO A 267 -18.42 -22.08 1.52
C PRO A 267 -19.68 -21.84 2.35
N HIS A 268 -19.50 -21.64 3.65
CA HIS A 268 -20.58 -21.23 4.56
C HIS A 268 -21.26 -19.95 4.10
N ASN A 269 -20.46 -19.00 3.61
CA ASN A 269 -20.90 -17.71 3.14
C ASN A 269 -20.17 -17.33 1.85
N SER A 270 -20.91 -17.12 0.75
CA SER A 270 -20.33 -16.75 -0.55
C SER A 270 -19.77 -15.34 -0.58
N ASP A 271 -20.37 -14.42 0.18
CA ASP A 271 -20.01 -13.00 0.12
C ASP A 271 -18.69 -12.77 0.88
N VAL A 272 -18.45 -13.49 1.97
CA VAL A 272 -17.16 -13.49 2.67
C VAL A 272 -16.09 -14.28 1.89
N ALA A 273 -16.51 -15.34 1.21
CA ALA A 273 -15.63 -16.17 0.38
C ALA A 273 -15.33 -15.56 -1.01
N GLN A 274 -15.68 -14.29 -1.24
CA GLN A 274 -15.36 -13.54 -2.45
C GLN A 274 -14.68 -12.22 -2.07
N SER A 275 -13.62 -11.86 -2.80
CA SER A 275 -12.94 -10.59 -2.59
C SER A 275 -13.73 -9.46 -3.24
N GLU A 276 -13.51 -8.24 -2.76
CA GLU A 276 -13.90 -7.05 -3.51
C GLU A 276 -13.20 -7.00 -4.88
N ASN A 277 -13.76 -6.20 -5.80
CA ASN A 277 -13.11 -5.96 -7.08
C ASN A 277 -11.91 -5.04 -6.90
N THR A 278 -10.76 -5.49 -7.39
CA THR A 278 -9.54 -4.69 -7.52
C THR A 278 -9.37 -4.28 -8.98
N GLU A 279 -9.21 -2.98 -9.22
CA GLU A 279 -8.91 -2.45 -10.55
C GLU A 279 -7.39 -2.48 -10.80
N VAL A 280 -6.97 -3.09 -11.89
CA VAL A 280 -5.56 -3.17 -12.30
C VAL A 280 -5.04 -1.77 -12.63
N GLN A 281 -3.94 -1.37 -12.00
CA GLN A 281 -3.28 -0.09 -12.21
C GLN A 281 -2.00 -0.25 -13.02
N VAL A 282 -1.63 0.79 -13.75
CA VAL A 282 -0.31 0.85 -14.41
C VAL A 282 0.69 1.53 -13.48
N SER A 283 1.84 0.90 -13.30
CA SER A 283 2.92 1.40 -12.45
C SER A 283 3.43 2.75 -12.93
N SER A 284 3.74 3.61 -11.96
CA SER A 284 4.22 4.97 -12.25
C SER A 284 5.52 4.95 -13.09
N PRO A 285 5.61 5.84 -14.08
CA PRO A 285 6.80 5.93 -14.93
C PRO A 285 7.99 6.54 -14.17
N THR A 286 9.18 5.98 -14.38
CA THR A 286 10.45 6.47 -13.81
C THR A 286 11.57 6.51 -14.86
N GLY A 287 12.58 7.36 -14.63
CA GLY A 287 13.85 7.30 -15.36
C GLY A 287 14.81 6.28 -14.76
N ARG A 288 16.09 6.36 -15.12
CA ARG A 288 17.12 5.48 -14.53
C ARG A 288 17.79 6.05 -13.30
N ASP A 289 17.86 7.37 -13.21
CA ASP A 289 18.49 8.10 -12.12
C ASP A 289 17.40 8.46 -11.11
N ILE A 290 17.35 7.75 -10.00
CA ILE A 290 16.30 7.85 -8.98
C ILE A 290 16.90 8.02 -7.59
N GLU A 291 16.13 8.58 -6.67
CA GLU A 291 16.46 8.64 -5.25
C GLU A 291 15.56 7.65 -4.49
N VAL A 292 16.16 6.72 -3.75
CA VAL A 292 15.43 5.80 -2.87
C VAL A 292 15.51 6.33 -1.45
N HIS A 293 14.37 6.69 -0.88
CA HIS A 293 14.22 7.14 0.49
C HIS A 293 13.69 5.97 1.33
N VAL A 294 14.45 5.53 2.31
CA VAL A 294 14.01 4.51 3.28
C VAL A 294 13.76 5.17 4.62
N TYR A 295 12.52 5.10 5.07
CA TYR A 295 12.09 5.55 6.38
C TYR A 295 12.31 4.40 7.37
N THR A 296 13.33 4.55 8.21
CA THR A 296 13.69 3.52 9.19
C THR A 296 12.82 3.63 10.43
N ASP A 297 12.57 2.49 11.07
CA ASP A 297 11.92 2.42 12.36
C ASP A 297 12.95 2.55 13.50
N ASN A 298 12.62 2.12 14.73
CA ASN A 298 13.56 2.18 15.84
C ASN A 298 14.70 1.14 15.75
N TYR A 299 14.62 0.16 14.85
CA TYR A 299 15.52 -0.97 14.71
C TYR A 299 16.14 -0.99 13.29
N PRO A 300 16.99 -0.01 12.95
CA PRO A 300 17.52 0.13 11.58
C PRO A 300 18.44 -1.02 11.12
N GLY A 301 18.92 -1.86 12.03
CA GLY A 301 19.84 -2.97 11.74
C GLY A 301 19.20 -4.17 11.03
N GLU A 302 17.88 -4.33 11.13
CA GLU A 302 17.12 -5.41 10.49
C GLU A 302 16.56 -5.03 9.13
N ILE A 303 16.50 -3.73 8.83
CA ILE A 303 15.93 -3.14 7.62
C ILE A 303 16.88 -3.30 6.43
N SER A 304 16.48 -4.07 5.43
CA SER A 304 17.15 -4.11 4.13
C SER A 304 16.15 -4.20 2.98
N TRP A 305 16.57 -3.80 1.78
CA TRP A 305 15.67 -3.74 0.63
C TRP A 305 16.39 -4.05 -0.67
N ASN A 306 15.65 -4.55 -1.65
CA ASN A 306 16.11 -4.81 -3.00
C ASN A 306 15.17 -4.16 -4.02
N ILE A 307 15.73 -3.65 -5.13
CA ILE A 307 15.00 -3.46 -6.38
C ILE A 307 15.32 -4.67 -7.25
N LEU A 308 14.29 -5.36 -7.69
CA LEU A 308 14.37 -6.57 -8.49
C LEU A 308 14.06 -6.28 -9.96
N ASP A 309 14.74 -6.98 -10.88
CA ASP A 309 14.36 -7.03 -12.29
C ASP A 309 13.13 -7.92 -12.54
N GLU A 310 12.66 -7.97 -13.80
CA GLU A 310 11.51 -8.80 -14.22
C GLU A 310 11.71 -10.31 -13.97
N ALA A 311 12.96 -10.77 -13.85
CA ALA A 311 13.28 -12.15 -13.55
C ALA A 311 13.42 -12.41 -12.03
N GLY A 312 13.11 -11.41 -11.19
CA GLY A 312 13.19 -11.50 -9.74
C GLY A 312 14.61 -11.40 -9.17
N ASN A 313 15.61 -10.97 -9.96
CA ASN A 313 16.97 -10.82 -9.46
C ASN A 313 17.17 -9.43 -8.87
N ALA A 314 17.78 -9.36 -7.68
CA ALA A 314 18.19 -8.09 -7.09
C ALA A 314 19.24 -7.38 -7.96
N VAL A 315 18.87 -6.22 -8.51
CA VAL A 315 19.74 -5.37 -9.34
C VAL A 315 20.31 -4.19 -8.55
N ILE A 316 19.61 -3.76 -7.51
CA ILE A 316 20.05 -2.76 -6.52
C ILE A 316 19.63 -3.25 -5.14
N SER A 317 20.45 -2.99 -4.13
CA SER A 317 20.16 -3.34 -2.74
C SER A 317 20.63 -2.23 -1.80
N GLY A 318 20.00 -2.12 -0.63
CA GLY A 318 20.44 -1.24 0.44
C GLY A 318 20.14 -1.81 1.83
N GLY A 319 20.73 -1.20 2.85
CA GLY A 319 20.77 -1.74 4.21
C GLY A 319 21.73 -2.94 4.35
N PRO A 320 21.78 -3.57 5.54
CA PRO A 320 21.22 -3.07 6.80
C PRO A 320 21.88 -1.76 7.24
N TYR A 321 21.19 -1.00 8.10
CA TYR A 321 21.67 0.31 8.56
C TYR A 321 22.31 0.24 9.96
N GLU A 322 22.82 1.37 10.46
CA GLU A 322 23.60 1.37 11.71
C GLU A 322 22.71 1.12 12.95
N GLU A 323 22.87 -0.06 13.56
CA GLU A 323 22.25 -0.41 14.85
C GLU A 323 22.59 0.59 15.96
N GLY A 324 21.61 0.79 16.85
CA GLY A 324 21.78 1.58 18.05
C GLY A 324 22.27 0.78 19.26
N PRO A 325 22.54 1.48 20.36
CA PRO A 325 23.05 0.88 21.58
C PRO A 325 21.96 0.28 22.49
N GLU A 326 20.68 0.37 22.12
CA GLU A 326 19.57 -0.14 22.93
C GLU A 326 19.40 -1.66 22.77
N ASP A 327 18.50 -2.24 23.57
CA ASP A 327 18.22 -3.67 23.49
C ASP A 327 17.78 -4.05 22.06
N PHE A 328 18.27 -5.20 21.58
CA PHE A 328 18.02 -5.70 20.22
C PHE A 328 18.51 -4.78 19.08
N GLY A 329 19.45 -3.87 19.35
CA GLY A 329 20.01 -2.98 18.32
C GLY A 329 19.17 -1.73 18.05
N GLY A 330 18.22 -1.44 18.95
CA GLY A 330 17.34 -0.28 18.83
C GLY A 330 18.04 1.08 19.02
N GLY A 331 17.43 2.12 18.47
CA GLY A 331 17.92 3.49 18.51
C GLY A 331 19.12 3.73 17.59
N GLY A 332 19.96 4.70 17.95
CA GLY A 332 21.17 5.02 17.18
C GLY A 332 20.96 6.10 16.11
N PRO A 333 21.98 6.36 15.28
CA PRO A 333 21.96 7.47 14.32
C PRO A 333 21.03 7.22 13.13
N ASP A 334 20.73 5.96 12.84
CA ASP A 334 19.91 5.54 11.71
C ASP A 334 18.50 5.10 12.12
N ALA A 335 18.12 5.19 13.40
CA ALA A 335 16.75 4.93 13.86
C ALA A 335 15.84 6.14 13.64
N LEU A 336 14.57 5.88 13.29
CA LEU A 336 13.50 6.87 13.15
C LEU A 336 13.91 8.06 12.25
N THR A 337 14.52 7.74 11.10
CA THR A 337 15.09 8.72 10.18
C THR A 337 14.88 8.31 8.72
N THR A 338 15.39 9.12 7.79
CA THR A 338 15.35 8.83 6.35
C THR A 338 16.75 8.57 5.82
N LYS A 339 16.94 7.41 5.18
CA LYS A 339 18.15 7.05 4.44
C LYS A 339 17.92 7.28 2.96
N ILE A 340 18.73 8.13 2.34
CA ILE A 340 18.59 8.49 0.92
C ILE A 340 19.71 7.83 0.13
N HIS A 341 19.36 7.18 -0.98
CA HIS A 341 20.30 6.54 -1.89
C HIS A 341 20.07 7.03 -3.32
N ASP A 342 21.09 7.65 -3.91
CA ASP A 342 21.13 7.94 -5.34
C ASP A 342 21.47 6.64 -6.09
N VAL A 343 20.55 6.13 -6.91
CA VAL A 343 20.74 4.86 -7.61
C VAL A 343 20.50 4.99 -9.11
N LEU A 344 21.30 4.23 -9.87
CA LEU A 344 21.19 4.16 -11.33
C LEU A 344 20.66 2.79 -11.74
N LEU A 345 19.38 2.71 -12.11
CA LEU A 345 18.72 1.49 -12.54
C LEU A 345 19.40 0.90 -13.80
N PRO A 346 19.37 -0.43 -13.99
CA PRO A 346 19.88 -1.08 -15.20
C PRO A 346 19.27 -0.52 -16.49
N ALA A 347 20.02 -0.57 -17.59
CA ALA A 347 19.48 -0.22 -18.90
C ALA A 347 18.80 -1.44 -19.52
N GLY A 348 17.64 -1.24 -20.13
CA GLY A 348 16.96 -2.28 -20.92
C GLY A 348 15.84 -3.01 -20.18
N GLU A 349 15.79 -2.90 -18.85
CA GLU A 349 14.66 -3.34 -18.04
C GLU A 349 13.52 -2.32 -18.12
N GLN A 350 12.28 -2.82 -18.16
CA GLN A 350 11.08 -2.00 -18.26
C GLN A 350 10.26 -2.02 -16.98
N CYS A 351 10.31 -3.10 -16.21
CA CYS A 351 9.59 -3.25 -14.96
C CYS A 351 10.51 -3.55 -13.78
N PHE A 352 10.24 -2.95 -12.63
CA PHE A 352 10.98 -3.17 -11.41
C PHE A 352 10.04 -3.47 -10.25
N SER A 353 10.38 -4.48 -9.45
CA SER A 353 9.72 -4.79 -8.18
C SER A 353 10.58 -4.34 -7.01
N ILE A 354 9.96 -4.19 -5.84
CA ILE A 354 10.66 -3.82 -4.60
C ILE A 354 10.43 -4.91 -3.57
N GLU A 355 11.50 -5.41 -3.00
CA GLU A 355 11.46 -6.37 -1.89
C GLU A 355 11.99 -5.67 -0.64
N LEU A 356 11.19 -5.71 0.43
CA LEU A 356 11.61 -5.25 1.75
C LEU A 356 11.83 -6.46 2.65
N LEU A 357 12.89 -6.38 3.44
CA LEU A 357 13.38 -7.48 4.25
C LEU A 357 13.56 -7.00 5.68
N ASP A 358 13.15 -7.85 6.61
CA ASP A 358 13.36 -7.71 8.02
C ASP A 358 14.04 -8.96 8.59
N SER A 359 15.24 -8.79 9.16
CA SER A 359 16.03 -9.93 9.61
C SER A 359 15.57 -10.54 10.95
N TYR A 360 14.76 -9.82 11.73
CA TYR A 360 14.21 -10.31 13.00
C TYR A 360 12.84 -10.97 12.80
N GLY A 361 12.06 -10.46 11.84
CA GLY A 361 10.85 -11.06 11.35
C GLY A 361 9.57 -10.52 11.95
N ASP A 362 9.56 -9.27 12.40
CA ASP A 362 8.38 -8.52 12.85
C ASP A 362 8.09 -7.27 11.99
N GLY A 363 8.63 -7.25 10.76
CA GLY A 363 8.56 -6.13 9.84
C GLY A 363 9.21 -4.87 10.38
N TRP A 364 8.93 -3.72 9.76
CA TRP A 364 9.59 -2.45 10.13
C TRP A 364 8.77 -1.65 11.13
N SER A 365 8.35 -2.27 12.23
CA SER A 365 7.37 -1.68 13.14
C SER A 365 7.67 -1.86 14.62
N LEU A 366 8.44 -0.95 15.22
CA LEU A 366 8.24 -0.57 16.63
C LEU A 366 8.51 0.92 16.92
N SER A 367 7.42 1.64 17.23
CA SER A 367 7.30 2.85 18.08
C SER A 367 7.20 4.25 17.44
N GLY A 368 5.97 4.81 17.44
CA GLY A 368 5.74 6.26 17.45
C GLY A 368 5.09 6.86 16.21
N ASN A 369 5.04 8.20 16.15
CA ASN A 369 4.47 9.00 15.05
C ASN A 369 5.37 9.02 13.79
N PHE A 370 6.08 7.93 13.48
CA PHE A 370 7.02 7.87 12.35
C PHE A 370 6.68 6.67 11.49
N ASP A 371 6.30 6.94 10.24
CA ASP A 371 5.90 5.93 9.26
C ASP A 371 7.17 5.31 8.65
N ALA A 372 7.43 4.03 8.93
CA ALA A 372 8.52 3.28 8.32
C ALA A 372 8.12 2.77 6.93
N GLY A 373 9.08 2.63 6.02
CA GLY A 373 8.80 2.21 4.64
C GLY A 373 9.77 2.75 3.62
N ILE A 374 9.35 2.77 2.36
CA ILE A 374 10.17 3.14 1.20
C ILE A 374 9.41 4.13 0.31
N GLU A 375 10.11 5.13 -0.21
CA GLU A 375 9.59 6.06 -1.20
C GLU A 375 10.65 6.33 -2.27
N ILE A 376 10.23 6.34 -3.52
CA ILE A 376 11.12 6.52 -4.66
C ILE A 376 10.79 7.81 -5.36
N PHE A 377 11.82 8.62 -5.62
CA PHE A 377 11.71 9.88 -6.33
C PHE A 377 12.39 9.81 -7.70
N TYR A 378 11.74 10.39 -8.69
CA TYR A 378 12.29 10.66 -10.01
C TYR A 378 12.07 12.13 -10.36
N GLU A 379 13.14 12.85 -10.72
CA GLU A 379 13.10 14.30 -10.98
C GLU A 379 12.43 15.13 -9.86
N GLY A 380 12.59 14.69 -8.61
CA GLY A 380 11.99 15.32 -7.42
C GLY A 380 10.50 15.08 -7.24
N GLN A 381 9.89 14.17 -7.99
CA GLN A 381 8.52 13.71 -7.82
C GLN A 381 8.50 12.30 -7.22
N SER A 382 7.64 12.07 -6.24
CA SER A 382 7.38 10.73 -5.71
C SER A 382 6.69 9.90 -6.79
N VAL A 383 7.30 8.78 -7.18
CA VAL A 383 6.75 7.85 -8.18
C VAL A 383 6.24 6.56 -7.55
N TYR A 384 6.74 6.23 -6.36
CA TYR A 384 6.31 5.06 -5.62
C TYR A 384 6.48 5.30 -4.12
N LYS A 385 5.53 4.86 -3.30
CA LYS A 385 5.60 5.00 -1.85
C LYS A 385 4.85 3.87 -1.17
N GLU A 386 5.51 3.20 -0.25
CA GLU A 386 4.90 2.24 0.67
C GLU A 386 5.29 2.57 2.10
N ILE A 387 4.28 2.58 2.96
CA ILE A 387 4.46 2.57 4.41
C ILE A 387 4.13 1.18 4.89
N VAL A 388 5.04 0.55 5.62
CA VAL A 388 4.91 -0.84 6.05
C VAL A 388 4.85 -0.96 7.56
N GLY A 389 4.18 -2.02 8.02
CA GLY A 389 4.07 -2.38 9.42
C GLY A 389 4.80 -3.69 9.71
N ASP A 390 4.13 -4.58 10.45
CA ASP A 390 4.55 -5.97 10.59
C ASP A 390 4.21 -6.75 9.32
N PHE A 391 5.23 -7.20 8.61
CA PHE A 391 5.13 -8.06 7.43
C PHE A 391 5.93 -9.36 7.61
N GLY A 392 6.32 -9.69 8.84
CA GLY A 392 7.23 -10.80 9.09
C GLY A 392 8.64 -10.49 8.58
N SER A 393 9.26 -11.42 7.86
CA SER A 393 10.65 -11.30 7.41
C SER A 393 10.82 -10.71 6.01
N GLU A 394 9.81 -10.78 5.16
CA GLU A 394 9.90 -10.35 3.77
C GLU A 394 8.53 -9.94 3.21
N ILE A 395 8.54 -8.89 2.39
CA ILE A 395 7.38 -8.49 1.58
C ILE A 395 7.85 -8.05 0.20
N LEU A 396 7.14 -8.50 -0.84
CA LEU A 396 7.44 -8.21 -2.23
C LEU A 396 6.31 -7.38 -2.84
N PHE A 397 6.65 -6.17 -3.30
CA PHE A 397 5.80 -5.32 -4.10
C PHE A 397 6.12 -5.52 -5.58
N ASN A 398 5.29 -6.30 -6.25
CA ASN A 398 5.46 -6.59 -7.66
C ASN A 398 5.17 -5.36 -8.51
N ARG A 399 6.05 -5.07 -9.47
CA ARG A 399 5.83 -4.03 -10.49
C ARG A 399 5.70 -2.62 -9.90
N ALA A 400 6.36 -2.33 -8.79
CA ALA A 400 6.35 -1.02 -8.15
C ALA A 400 6.65 0.16 -9.09
N MET A 401 7.47 -0.02 -10.13
CA MET A 401 7.80 1.05 -11.07
C MET A 401 8.00 0.57 -12.50
N LYS A 402 7.60 1.43 -13.45
CA LYS A 402 7.83 1.26 -14.88
C LYS A 402 8.93 2.19 -15.37
N HIS A 403 10.02 1.66 -15.91
CA HIS A 403 11.04 2.50 -16.53
C HIS A 403 10.60 2.99 -17.92
N LEU A 404 10.60 4.31 -18.10
CA LEU A 404 10.38 4.95 -19.39
C LEU A 404 11.54 4.62 -20.32
N THR A 405 11.40 3.55 -21.09
CA THR A 405 12.13 3.50 -22.34
C THR A 405 11.62 4.65 -23.20
N THR A 406 12.43 5.69 -23.35
CA THR A 406 12.20 6.63 -24.44
C THR A 406 12.01 5.77 -25.68
N MET A 407 10.87 5.92 -26.39
CA MET A 407 10.77 5.51 -27.78
C MET A 407 11.86 6.28 -28.52
N ASN A 408 13.07 5.73 -28.50
CA ASN A 408 14.15 6.22 -29.30
C ASN A 408 13.72 5.88 -30.71
N THR A 409 13.34 6.90 -31.48
CA THR A 409 13.11 6.77 -32.91
C THR A 409 14.44 6.50 -33.60
N ASN A 410 15.07 5.35 -33.34
CA ASN A 410 16.29 4.86 -34.00
C ASN A 410 17.22 6.00 -34.45
N ASP A 411 17.56 6.94 -33.57
CA ASP A 411 18.56 7.95 -33.94
C ASP A 411 19.92 7.31 -33.70
N PHE A 412 20.23 6.31 -34.53
CA PHE A 412 21.55 5.77 -34.78
C PHE A 412 22.37 6.87 -35.46
N THR A 413 22.65 7.92 -34.70
CA THR A 413 23.43 9.06 -35.12
C THR A 413 24.88 8.60 -35.30
N LEU A 414 25.41 8.83 -36.50
CA LEU A 414 26.85 8.72 -36.77
C LEU A 414 27.60 9.75 -35.92
N GLU A 415 28.24 9.32 -34.83
CA GLU A 415 28.96 10.22 -33.91
C GLU A 415 30.20 10.88 -34.54
N THR A 416 30.69 10.42 -35.69
CA THR A 416 32.00 10.84 -36.22
C THR A 416 31.96 11.26 -37.69
N ILE A 417 31.11 12.20 -38.11
CA ILE A 417 31.31 12.92 -39.40
C ILE A 417 31.66 14.37 -39.14
N GLU A 418 32.86 14.77 -39.55
CA GLU A 418 33.36 16.15 -39.52
C GLU A 418 33.41 16.73 -40.93
N VAL A 419 32.99 17.99 -41.08
CA VAL A 419 33.01 18.69 -42.37
C VAL A 419 33.72 20.03 -42.23
N TYR A 420 34.80 20.22 -42.97
CA TYR A 420 35.63 21.44 -42.89
C TYR A 420 36.34 21.81 -44.20
N PRO A 421 36.62 23.09 -44.45
CA PRO A 421 36.11 24.23 -43.69
C PRO A 421 34.61 24.40 -43.92
N ASN A 422 33.90 24.88 -42.91
CA ASN A 422 32.50 25.25 -43.03
C ASN A 422 32.29 26.53 -42.21
N PRO A 423 32.12 27.72 -42.84
CA PRO A 423 31.81 27.93 -44.27
C PRO A 423 32.95 27.67 -45.26
N SER A 424 32.63 27.45 -46.55
CA SER A 424 33.58 27.28 -47.67
C SER A 424 33.13 27.99 -48.96
N ASN A 425 33.94 27.96 -50.03
CA ASN A 425 33.54 28.39 -51.37
C ASN A 425 32.96 27.22 -52.21
N GLY A 426 32.28 26.27 -51.55
CA GLY A 426 31.73 25.06 -52.17
C GLY A 426 32.65 23.83 -52.09
N ALA A 427 33.88 23.97 -51.60
CA ALA A 427 34.83 22.87 -51.40
C ALA A 427 34.86 22.46 -49.91
N PHE A 428 34.49 21.22 -49.60
CA PHE A 428 34.51 20.69 -48.24
C PHE A 428 35.34 19.40 -48.17
N ASN A 429 36.11 19.24 -47.10
CA ASN A 429 36.65 17.94 -46.69
C ASN A 429 35.66 17.31 -45.71
N VAL A 430 35.43 16.02 -45.87
CA VAL A 430 34.59 15.21 -45.00
C VAL A 430 35.46 14.12 -44.41
N SER A 431 35.52 14.05 -43.08
CA SER A 431 36.23 13.02 -42.33
C SER A 431 35.21 12.17 -41.57
N SER A 432 35.41 10.86 -41.60
CA SER A 432 34.57 9.88 -40.93
C SER A 432 35.33 8.62 -40.55
N SER A 433 34.73 7.75 -39.74
CA SER A 433 35.32 6.48 -39.30
C SER A 433 35.20 5.36 -40.35
N GLU A 434 34.27 5.46 -41.30
CA GLU A 434 33.91 4.41 -42.26
C GLU A 434 33.57 5.01 -43.64
N SER A 435 33.36 4.19 -44.67
CA SER A 435 32.88 4.71 -45.96
C SER A 435 31.44 5.23 -45.86
N PHE A 436 31.11 6.29 -46.62
CA PHE A 436 29.81 6.95 -46.54
C PHE A 436 29.25 7.39 -47.90
N ASP A 437 27.95 7.58 -47.95
CA ASP A 437 27.22 8.30 -48.98
C ASP A 437 26.89 9.71 -48.50
N VAL A 438 26.73 10.67 -49.41
CA VAL A 438 26.32 12.04 -49.11
C VAL A 438 25.25 12.50 -50.09
N ASN A 439 24.18 13.12 -49.59
CA ASN A 439 23.20 13.89 -50.34
C ASN A 439 23.19 15.32 -49.79
N VAL A 440 23.27 16.34 -50.66
CA VAL A 440 23.11 17.73 -50.22
C VAL A 440 21.85 18.33 -50.84
N PHE A 441 21.09 19.04 -50.01
CA PHE A 441 19.83 19.69 -50.35
C PHE A 441 19.92 21.19 -50.11
N ASP A 442 19.23 21.98 -50.92
CA ASP A 442 18.96 23.38 -50.60
C ASP A 442 17.87 23.50 -49.52
N ILE A 443 17.61 24.73 -49.04
CA ILE A 443 16.61 24.98 -48.00
C ILE A 443 15.16 24.72 -48.45
N GLN A 444 14.91 24.54 -49.75
CA GLN A 444 13.61 24.13 -50.29
C GLN A 444 13.48 22.60 -50.40
N GLY A 445 14.50 21.84 -49.95
CA GLY A 445 14.52 20.38 -50.00
C GLY A 445 14.89 19.80 -51.36
N LYS A 446 15.30 20.61 -52.33
CA LYS A 446 15.78 20.11 -53.63
C LYS A 446 17.21 19.60 -53.48
N LYS A 447 17.44 18.37 -53.92
CA LYS A 447 18.77 17.75 -53.94
C LYS A 447 19.66 18.44 -54.98
N VAL A 448 20.79 18.99 -54.52
CA VAL A 448 21.77 19.75 -55.33
C VAL A 448 23.10 19.02 -55.52
N TYR A 449 23.38 17.99 -54.72
CA TYR A 449 24.57 17.14 -54.84
C TYR A 449 24.28 15.73 -54.31
N SER A 450 24.93 14.72 -54.88
CA SER A 450 24.86 13.34 -54.37
C SER A 450 26.10 12.55 -54.78
N GLN A 451 26.65 11.77 -53.84
CA GLN A 451 27.74 10.85 -54.11
C GLN A 451 27.65 9.63 -53.19
N LYS A 452 28.03 8.46 -53.69
CA LYS A 452 27.99 7.20 -52.94
C LYS A 452 29.37 6.57 -52.79
N ASN A 453 29.52 5.70 -51.79
CA ASN A 453 30.70 4.89 -51.50
C ASN A 453 31.98 5.73 -51.40
N MET A 454 31.89 6.88 -50.75
CA MET A 454 33.05 7.73 -50.45
C MET A 454 33.90 7.07 -49.37
N SER A 455 35.23 7.19 -49.48
CA SER A 455 36.15 6.72 -48.45
C SER A 455 36.03 7.56 -47.17
N SER A 456 36.47 6.99 -46.04
CA SER A 456 36.43 7.60 -44.71
C SER A 456 36.95 9.04 -44.65
N SER A 457 37.94 9.39 -45.48
CA SER A 457 38.31 10.78 -45.78
C SER A 457 38.09 11.07 -47.25
N SER A 458 37.32 12.12 -47.56
CA SER A 458 36.99 12.51 -48.93
C SER A 458 36.79 14.02 -49.10
N LYS A 459 36.92 14.52 -50.33
CA LYS A 459 36.59 15.90 -50.70
C LYS A 459 35.29 15.93 -51.50
N ILE A 460 34.41 16.87 -51.18
CA ILE A 460 33.20 17.16 -51.95
C ILE A 460 33.27 18.58 -52.51
N GLN A 461 32.82 18.75 -53.76
CA GLN A 461 32.76 20.03 -54.44
C GLN A 461 31.33 20.30 -54.87
N ILE A 462 30.70 21.30 -54.25
CA ILE A 462 29.32 21.70 -54.50
C ILE A 462 29.33 23.04 -55.24
N ASN A 463 29.02 23.01 -56.53
CA ASN A 463 28.99 24.19 -57.39
C ASN A 463 27.59 24.83 -57.36
N GLN A 464 27.23 25.43 -56.23
CA GLN A 464 25.96 26.12 -56.04
C GLN A 464 26.20 27.57 -55.59
N SER A 465 25.17 28.41 -55.66
CA SER A 465 25.23 29.80 -55.18
C SER A 465 25.50 29.87 -53.68
N SER A 466 25.95 31.03 -53.22
CA SER A 466 26.14 31.28 -51.79
C SER A 466 24.82 31.08 -51.03
N GLY A 467 24.91 30.44 -49.86
CA GLY A 467 23.72 30.03 -49.12
C GLY A 467 23.97 28.91 -48.10
N VAL A 468 22.88 28.52 -47.43
CA VAL A 468 22.83 27.41 -46.49
C VAL A 468 22.30 26.16 -47.20
N TYR A 469 22.94 25.02 -46.94
CA TYR A 469 22.56 23.72 -47.47
C TYR A 469 22.53 22.69 -46.34
N ILE A 470 21.78 21.61 -46.53
CA ILE A 470 21.71 20.48 -45.59
C ILE A 470 22.34 19.27 -46.27
N ALA A 471 23.41 18.76 -45.70
CA ALA A 471 24.05 17.52 -46.15
C ALA A 471 23.62 16.35 -45.27
N GLU A 472 22.95 15.36 -45.84
CA GLU A 472 22.67 14.05 -45.26
C GLU A 472 23.82 13.10 -45.62
N PHE A 473 24.43 12.49 -44.61
CA PHE A 473 25.45 11.45 -44.77
C PHE A 473 24.88 10.10 -44.33
N THR A 474 25.28 9.02 -45.00
CA THR A 474 24.85 7.65 -44.68
C THR A 474 26.05 6.71 -44.68
N ALA A 475 26.32 5.98 -43.60
CA ALA A 475 27.36 4.94 -43.56
C ALA A 475 26.74 3.63 -43.05
N GLY A 476 26.68 2.60 -43.90
CA GLY A 476 25.91 1.39 -43.62
C GLY A 476 24.42 1.72 -43.37
N ASN A 477 23.91 1.35 -42.20
CA ASN A 477 22.53 1.64 -41.77
C ASN A 477 22.40 2.93 -40.96
N LYS A 478 23.50 3.68 -40.74
CA LYS A 478 23.52 4.89 -39.91
C LYS A 478 23.37 6.14 -40.77
N LYS A 479 22.73 7.19 -40.26
CA LYS A 479 22.57 8.49 -40.92
C LYS A 479 22.95 9.65 -40.00
N THR A 480 23.36 10.77 -40.59
CA THR A 480 23.51 12.05 -39.87
C THR A 480 23.34 13.22 -40.83
N THR A 481 22.96 14.39 -40.31
CA THR A 481 22.83 15.61 -41.11
C THR A 481 23.77 16.71 -40.61
N LYS A 482 24.36 17.46 -41.54
CA LYS A 482 25.19 18.65 -41.24
C LYS A 482 24.76 19.83 -42.09
N LYS A 483 24.66 21.00 -41.46
CA LYS A 483 24.48 22.27 -42.16
C LYS A 483 25.79 22.65 -42.85
N LEU A 484 25.75 22.92 -44.16
CA LEU A 484 26.86 23.46 -44.94
C LEU A 484 26.60 24.92 -45.32
N ILE A 485 27.63 25.75 -45.30
CA ILE A 485 27.56 27.17 -45.68
C ILE A 485 28.51 27.43 -46.84
N ILE A 486 27.97 27.84 -47.99
CA ILE A 486 28.73 28.26 -49.18
C ILE A 486 28.74 29.79 -49.23
N LYS A 487 29.93 30.40 -49.34
CA LYS A 487 30.14 31.85 -49.39
C LYS A 487 29.98 32.44 -50.79
#